data_AF-A0A4Y6R7I0-F1
#
_entry.id   AF-A0A4Y6R7I0-F1
#
_cell.length_a   1.000
_cell.length_b   1.000
_cell.length_c   1.000
_cell.angle_alpha   90.00
_cell.angle_beta   90.00
_cell.angle_gamma   90.00
#
_symmetry.space_group_name_H-M   'P 1'
#
loop_
_entity.id
_entity.type
_entity.pdbx_description
1 polymer ?
#
loop_
_entity_poly.entity_id
_entity_poly.type
_entity_poly.pdbx_seq_one_letter_code
_entity_poly.pdbx_strand_id
1 'polypeptide(L)'
;MDGRESFKALLAATQQIADAIPKITAPSTPGVKQEVIKSDSPSKEPKPIDEPLKVLVSWAHRGEYWSSQQEKDWEQLVMEFTTALRSMGIDADIDLFHTHEDGADWTRFGQNAVRDADYVLVAITKGWAQRWSGTNSPHVGAGAAVEADTLKGLFIKNQTELQKKLKLVVLGDQSPRCIPEDMARFTYFKIDVDNLDSFEDLLRTLTSQPYYEKPDLGEVPILPPAIRQSFKKKAARTATHDDLADYDAVREEIATLEMSQHRRKIPSVEVQQRLEVLRAVLNAMSN
;
A
#
# COMPACT_ATOMS: atom_id res chain seq x y z
N MET A 1 9.38 7.93 41.70
CA MET A 1 8.55 9.15 41.58
C MET A 1 7.13 8.66 41.36
N ASP A 2 6.15 9.25 42.06
CA ASP A 2 4.75 8.81 42.04
C ASP A 2 4.16 9.06 40.63
N GLY A 3 3.57 8.05 40.00
CA GLY A 3 3.06 8.12 38.61
C GLY A 3 1.97 9.19 38.40
N ARG A 4 1.37 9.68 39.50
CA ARG A 4 0.45 10.81 39.49
C ARG A 4 1.15 12.15 39.26
N GLU A 5 2.38 12.30 39.72
CA GLU A 5 3.18 13.53 39.53
C GLU A 5 3.77 13.60 38.12
N SER A 6 4.14 12.45 37.52
CA SER A 6 4.56 12.40 36.12
C SER A 6 3.39 12.66 35.16
N PHE A 7 2.21 12.10 35.44
CA PHE A 7 1.01 12.33 34.62
C PHE A 7 0.55 13.79 34.65
N LYS A 8 0.55 14.44 35.83
CA LYS A 8 0.25 15.88 35.95
C LYS A 8 1.27 16.75 35.25
N ALA A 9 2.56 16.41 35.34
CA ALA A 9 3.62 17.12 34.64
C ALA A 9 3.48 17.00 33.11
N LEU A 10 3.13 15.80 32.62
CA LEU A 10 2.87 15.54 31.20
C LEU A 10 1.63 16.30 30.71
N LEU A 11 0.54 16.32 31.48
CA LEU A 11 -0.70 17.04 31.17
C LEU A 11 -0.46 18.57 31.14
N ALA A 12 0.34 19.08 32.07
CA ALA A 12 0.70 20.50 32.12
C ALA A 12 1.63 20.90 30.96
N ALA A 13 2.59 20.04 30.60
CA ALA A 13 3.48 20.26 29.46
C ALA A 13 2.71 20.21 28.13
N THR A 14 1.81 19.25 27.96
CA THR A 14 0.96 19.14 26.76
C THR A 14 -0.03 20.31 26.63
N GLN A 15 -0.59 20.80 27.73
CA GLN A 15 -1.46 21.98 27.71
C GLN A 15 -0.70 23.27 27.32
N GLN A 16 0.51 23.48 27.85
CA GLN A 16 1.33 24.62 27.46
C GLN A 16 1.74 24.60 25.98
N ILE A 17 1.87 23.41 25.39
CA ILE A 17 2.23 23.24 23.98
C ILE A 17 0.99 23.43 23.09
N ALA A 18 -0.20 22.96 23.50
CA ALA A 18 -1.45 23.21 22.79
C ALA A 18 -1.77 24.71 22.66
N ASP A 19 -1.41 25.51 23.67
CA ASP A 19 -1.56 26.97 23.65
C ASP A 19 -0.54 27.69 22.74
N ALA A 20 0.54 27.00 22.33
CA ALA A 20 1.61 27.57 21.50
C ALA A 20 1.41 27.34 19.99
N ILE A 21 0.43 26.53 19.57
CA ILE A 21 0.11 26.30 18.17
C ILE A 21 -0.84 27.41 17.66
N PRO A 22 -0.45 28.22 16.66
CA PRO A 22 -1.32 29.28 16.14
C PRO A 22 -2.56 28.69 15.47
N LYS A 23 -3.76 29.11 15.92
CA LYS A 23 -5.03 28.78 15.28
C LYS A 23 -5.06 29.36 13.86
N ILE A 24 -5.05 28.49 12.85
CA ILE A 24 -5.11 28.89 11.44
C ILE A 24 -6.58 29.20 11.09
N THR A 25 -6.93 30.48 11.04
CA THR A 25 -8.12 30.96 10.35
C THR A 25 -7.86 30.96 8.84
N ALA A 26 -8.66 30.21 8.07
CA ALA A 26 -8.55 30.16 6.62
C ALA A 26 -8.92 31.52 5.97
N PRO A 27 -8.23 31.94 4.88
CA PRO A 27 -8.62 33.13 4.13
C PRO A 27 -9.80 32.82 3.21
N SER A 28 -10.90 33.55 3.38
CA SER A 28 -12.04 33.55 2.45
C SER A 28 -11.69 34.28 1.16
N THR A 29 -11.86 33.65 0.00
CA THR A 29 -11.89 34.34 -1.32
C THR A 29 -13.13 33.93 -2.11
N PRO A 30 -13.81 34.84 -2.85
CA PRO A 30 -15.16 34.63 -3.31
C PRO A 30 -15.25 33.96 -4.70
N GLY A 31 -16.12 32.95 -4.77
CA GLY A 31 -17.10 32.68 -5.83
C GLY A 31 -16.65 32.67 -7.30
N VAL A 32 -16.47 31.47 -7.86
CA VAL A 32 -16.71 31.20 -9.28
C VAL A 32 -17.63 29.99 -9.41
N LYS A 33 -18.78 30.17 -10.07
CA LYS A 33 -19.78 29.14 -10.34
C LYS A 33 -19.28 28.24 -11.47
N GLN A 34 -19.24 26.93 -11.25
CA GLN A 34 -19.23 25.94 -12.33
C GLN A 34 -20.33 24.90 -12.10
N GLU A 35 -21.13 24.69 -13.16
CA GLU A 35 -22.27 23.78 -13.21
C GLU A 35 -21.86 22.33 -13.06
N VAL A 36 -22.59 21.62 -12.19
CA VAL A 36 -22.38 20.22 -11.84
C VAL A 36 -23.09 19.31 -12.84
N ILE A 37 -22.32 18.53 -13.59
CA ILE A 37 -22.81 17.32 -14.27
C ILE A 37 -22.90 16.23 -13.20
N LYS A 38 -24.12 15.80 -12.87
CA LYS A 38 -24.40 14.78 -11.85
C LYS A 38 -23.96 13.40 -12.31
N SER A 39 -23.08 12.75 -11.56
CA SER A 39 -22.84 11.31 -11.61
C SER A 39 -23.31 10.69 -10.29
N ASP A 40 -24.33 9.84 -10.37
CA ASP A 40 -24.81 9.02 -9.25
C ASP A 40 -23.76 7.98 -8.85
N SER A 41 -23.20 8.14 -7.65
CA SER A 41 -22.55 7.08 -6.85
C SER A 41 -22.54 7.51 -5.39
N PRO A 42 -22.86 6.64 -4.42
CA PRO A 42 -22.91 7.01 -3.01
C PRO A 42 -21.50 7.01 -2.43
N SER A 43 -20.66 7.95 -2.86
CA SER A 43 -19.49 8.35 -2.08
C SER A 43 -19.99 9.15 -0.88
N LYS A 44 -19.80 8.63 0.34
CA LYS A 44 -19.91 9.43 1.58
C LYS A 44 -19.19 10.75 1.32
N GLU A 45 -19.93 11.85 1.32
CA GLU A 45 -19.38 13.20 1.21
C GLU A 45 -18.31 13.39 2.29
N PRO A 46 -17.24 14.15 2.02
CA PRO A 46 -16.28 14.51 3.05
C PRO A 46 -17.02 15.21 4.19
N LYS A 47 -16.79 14.74 5.40
CA LYS A 47 -17.41 15.27 6.63
C LYS A 47 -17.11 16.78 6.72
N PRO A 48 -18.08 17.63 7.12
CA PRO A 48 -17.83 19.05 7.31
C PRO A 48 -16.63 19.29 8.24
N ILE A 49 -15.80 20.27 7.88
CA ILE A 49 -14.50 20.57 8.52
C ILE A 49 -14.62 20.93 10.01
N ASP A 50 -15.83 21.19 10.51
CA ASP A 50 -16.09 21.61 11.90
C ASP A 50 -16.33 20.46 12.90
N GLU A 51 -16.48 19.20 12.48
CA GLU A 51 -16.57 18.07 13.41
C GLU A 51 -15.20 17.39 13.59
N PRO A 52 -14.74 17.18 14.84
CA PRO A 52 -13.45 16.55 15.08
C PRO A 52 -13.46 15.09 14.58
N LEU A 53 -12.33 14.67 14.00
CA LEU A 53 -12.15 13.31 13.51
C LEU A 53 -12.26 12.32 14.66
N LYS A 54 -13.20 11.38 14.55
CA LYS A 54 -13.43 10.35 15.57
C LYS A 54 -12.50 9.18 15.34
N VAL A 55 -11.74 8.83 16.36
CA VAL A 55 -10.73 7.78 16.27
C VAL A 55 -10.92 6.80 17.41
N LEU A 56 -11.03 5.52 17.11
CA LEU A 56 -10.96 4.47 18.12
C LEU A 56 -9.52 3.96 18.24
N VAL A 57 -8.98 3.89 19.45
CA VAL A 57 -7.73 3.19 19.76
C VAL A 57 -8.06 1.77 20.22
N SER A 58 -7.83 0.80 19.33
CA SER A 58 -7.99 -0.63 19.62
C SER A 58 -6.66 -1.20 20.11
N TRP A 59 -6.69 -1.88 21.25
CA TRP A 59 -5.49 -2.38 21.91
C TRP A 59 -5.79 -3.68 22.66
N ALA A 60 -4.75 -4.45 22.97
CA ALA A 60 -4.87 -5.65 23.79
C ALA A 60 -4.31 -5.37 25.19
N HIS A 61 -5.13 -5.60 26.21
CA HIS A 61 -4.80 -5.38 27.63
C HIS A 61 -3.57 -6.15 28.12
N ARG A 62 -3.26 -7.29 27.48
CA ARG A 62 -2.10 -8.11 27.85
C ARG A 62 -1.53 -8.94 26.72
N GLY A 63 -0.23 -9.13 26.78
CA GLY A 63 0.50 -10.20 26.11
C GLY A 63 0.39 -11.53 26.87
N GLU A 64 0.68 -12.63 26.17
CA GLU A 64 0.57 -13.99 26.72
C GLU A 64 1.52 -14.27 27.90
N TYR A 65 2.67 -13.58 27.95
CA TYR A 65 3.74 -13.81 28.92
C TYR A 65 4.18 -12.51 29.63
N TRP A 66 3.29 -11.52 29.71
CA TRP A 66 3.59 -10.27 30.39
C TRP A 66 3.41 -10.40 31.90
N SER A 67 4.31 -9.77 32.66
CA SER A 67 4.13 -9.54 34.08
C SER A 67 3.06 -8.46 34.30
N SER A 68 2.47 -8.41 35.49
CA SER A 68 1.49 -7.37 35.84
C SER A 68 2.06 -5.94 35.78
N GLN A 69 3.38 -5.77 35.91
CA GLN A 69 4.00 -4.47 35.72
C GLN A 69 4.02 -4.08 34.24
N GLN A 70 4.39 -5.00 33.35
CA GLN A 70 4.36 -4.77 31.90
C GLN A 70 2.95 -4.48 31.38
N GLU A 71 1.92 -5.13 31.94
CA GLU A 71 0.52 -4.83 31.62
C GLU A 71 0.16 -3.38 31.99
N LYS A 72 0.56 -2.92 33.18
CA LYS A 72 0.31 -1.54 33.63
C LYS A 72 1.09 -0.51 32.83
N ASP A 73 2.37 -0.78 32.55
CA ASP A 73 3.20 0.12 31.75
C ASP A 73 2.63 0.25 30.32
N TRP A 74 2.12 -0.85 29.76
CA TRP A 74 1.45 -0.84 28.47
C TRP A 74 0.12 -0.07 28.49
N GLU A 75 -0.73 -0.32 29.47
CA GLU A 75 -1.98 0.43 29.66
C GLU A 75 -1.72 1.94 29.75
N GLN A 76 -0.73 2.33 30.55
CA GLN A 76 -0.31 3.72 30.69
C GLN A 76 0.17 4.30 29.35
N LEU A 77 1.03 3.59 28.62
CA LEU A 77 1.55 4.04 27.34
C LEU A 77 0.44 4.25 26.28
N VAL A 78 -0.53 3.33 26.21
CA VAL A 78 -1.67 3.46 25.29
C VAL A 78 -2.58 4.64 25.69
N MET A 79 -2.75 4.88 27.00
CA MET A 79 -3.47 6.05 27.51
C MET A 79 -2.76 7.36 27.20
N GLU A 80 -1.45 7.43 27.37
CA GLU A 80 -0.63 8.59 27.02
C GLU A 80 -0.72 8.89 25.53
N PHE A 81 -0.61 7.86 24.68
CA PHE A 81 -0.81 7.98 23.23
C PHE A 81 -2.20 8.53 22.89
N THR A 82 -3.25 7.97 23.47
CA THR A 82 -4.64 8.41 23.23
C THR A 82 -4.85 9.85 23.69
N THR A 83 -4.29 10.22 24.85
CA THR A 83 -4.35 11.59 25.38
C THR A 83 -3.60 12.58 24.50
N ALA A 84 -2.44 12.19 23.96
CA ALA A 84 -1.67 13.01 23.02
C ALA A 84 -2.46 13.27 21.72
N LEU A 85 -3.14 12.26 21.16
CA LEU A 85 -4.03 12.49 20.00
C LEU A 85 -5.13 13.50 20.32
N ARG A 86 -5.74 13.41 21.50
CA ARG A 86 -6.76 14.36 21.95
C ARG A 86 -6.23 15.78 22.10
N SER A 87 -5.02 15.97 22.65
CA SER A 87 -4.40 17.29 22.75
C SER A 87 -4.05 17.89 21.38
N MET A 88 -3.91 17.05 20.35
CA MET A 88 -3.69 17.45 18.95
C MET A 88 -5.00 17.66 18.16
N GLY A 89 -6.17 17.64 18.81
CA GLY A 89 -7.46 17.93 18.18
C GLY A 89 -8.15 16.74 17.50
N ILE A 90 -7.68 15.52 17.74
CA ILE A 90 -8.36 14.29 17.30
C ILE A 90 -9.32 13.84 18.41
N ASP A 91 -10.58 13.53 18.09
CA ASP A 91 -11.52 12.95 19.05
C ASP A 91 -11.21 11.44 19.21
N ALA A 92 -10.09 11.15 19.86
CA ALA A 92 -9.61 9.81 20.11
C ALA A 92 -10.28 9.20 21.35
N ASP A 93 -10.73 7.96 21.20
CA ASP A 93 -11.51 7.22 22.19
C ASP A 93 -10.90 5.84 22.46
N ILE A 94 -11.07 5.34 23.69
CA ILE A 94 -10.52 4.07 24.17
C ILE A 94 -11.42 3.52 25.28
N ASP A 95 -11.55 2.19 25.35
CA ASP A 95 -12.38 1.49 26.35
C ASP A 95 -12.09 1.91 27.81
N LEU A 96 -10.85 2.29 28.12
CA LEU A 96 -10.42 2.78 29.43
C LEU A 96 -11.18 4.03 29.89
N PHE A 97 -11.62 4.91 28.99
CA PHE A 97 -12.44 6.08 29.37
C PHE A 97 -13.82 5.68 29.90
N HIS A 98 -14.32 4.51 29.51
CA HIS A 98 -15.68 4.06 29.82
C HIS A 98 -15.73 3.04 30.97
N THR A 99 -14.60 2.68 31.57
CA THR A 99 -14.50 1.59 32.58
C THR A 99 -15.40 1.81 33.80
N HIS A 100 -15.76 3.06 34.10
CA HIS A 100 -16.61 3.45 35.22
C HIS A 100 -17.97 4.02 34.80
N GLU A 101 -18.37 3.85 33.55
CA GLU A 101 -19.69 4.27 33.09
C GLU A 101 -20.78 3.30 33.53
N ASP A 102 -21.80 3.83 34.22
CA ASP A 102 -22.93 3.04 34.65
C ASP A 102 -23.78 2.59 33.44
N GLY A 103 -23.94 1.28 33.29
CA GLY A 103 -24.82 0.69 32.26
C GLY A 103 -24.20 0.48 30.89
N ALA A 104 -22.87 0.55 30.75
CA ALA A 104 -22.20 0.25 29.49
C ALA A 104 -22.47 -1.19 29.00
N ASP A 105 -23.00 -1.33 27.78
CA ASP A 105 -23.14 -2.66 27.14
C ASP A 105 -21.82 -3.07 26.49
N TRP A 106 -20.92 -3.63 27.29
CA TRP A 106 -19.62 -4.15 26.84
C TRP A 106 -19.72 -5.21 25.74
N THR A 107 -20.87 -5.88 25.58
CA THR A 107 -21.06 -6.87 24.50
C THR A 107 -21.12 -6.19 23.13
N ARG A 108 -21.63 -4.95 23.08
CA ARG A 108 -21.79 -4.19 21.84
C ARG A 108 -20.84 -3.02 21.71
N PHE A 109 -20.28 -2.53 22.82
CA PHE A 109 -19.41 -1.36 22.88
C PHE A 109 -18.34 -1.37 21.78
N GLY A 110 -17.44 -2.36 21.78
CA GLY A 110 -16.33 -2.41 20.83
C GLY A 110 -16.78 -2.48 19.37
N GLN A 111 -17.86 -3.21 19.08
CA GLN A 111 -18.40 -3.28 17.71
C GLN A 111 -18.98 -1.94 17.25
N ASN A 112 -19.67 -1.24 18.14
CA ASN A 112 -20.25 0.07 17.84
C ASN A 112 -19.14 1.11 17.70
N ALA A 113 -18.16 1.13 18.60
CA ALA A 113 -17.01 2.00 18.53
C ALA A 113 -16.25 1.84 17.19
N VAL A 114 -16.01 0.60 16.74
CA VAL A 114 -15.39 0.34 15.42
C VAL A 114 -16.25 0.87 14.27
N ARG A 115 -17.58 0.78 14.34
CA ARG A 115 -18.49 1.24 13.29
C ARG A 115 -18.56 2.77 13.25
N ASP A 116 -18.63 3.41 14.40
CA ASP A 116 -18.90 4.83 14.56
C ASP A 116 -17.66 5.71 14.36
N ALA A 117 -16.46 5.16 14.61
CA ALA A 117 -15.21 5.88 14.37
C ALA A 117 -14.97 6.15 12.88
N ASP A 118 -14.31 7.26 12.55
CA ASP A 118 -13.83 7.55 11.20
C ASP A 118 -12.57 6.71 10.90
N TYR A 119 -11.67 6.60 11.89
CA TYR A 119 -10.49 5.73 11.86
C TYR A 119 -10.41 4.80 13.06
N VAL A 120 -9.79 3.64 12.86
CA VAL A 120 -9.40 2.72 13.93
C VAL A 120 -7.89 2.61 13.92
N LEU A 121 -7.26 3.01 15.04
CA LEU A 121 -5.84 2.86 15.27
C LEU A 121 -5.61 1.61 16.11
N VAL A 122 -4.98 0.60 15.54
CA VAL A 122 -4.62 -0.61 16.28
C VAL A 122 -3.23 -0.46 16.86
N ALA A 123 -3.14 -0.36 18.19
CA ALA A 123 -1.88 -0.46 18.92
C ALA A 123 -1.38 -1.91 18.87
N ILE A 124 -0.59 -2.20 17.84
CA ILE A 124 -0.25 -3.57 17.48
C ILE A 124 0.76 -4.16 18.47
N THR A 125 0.38 -5.29 19.05
CA THR A 125 1.23 -6.14 19.87
C THR A 125 1.08 -7.58 19.40
N LYS A 126 1.99 -8.47 19.83
CA LYS A 126 1.81 -9.91 19.60
C LYS A 126 0.47 -10.41 20.15
N GLY A 127 0.04 -9.88 21.30
CA GLY A 127 -1.24 -10.22 21.89
C GLY A 127 -2.41 -9.83 20.98
N TRP A 128 -2.42 -8.59 20.49
CA TRP A 128 -3.48 -8.13 19.57
C TRP A 128 -3.49 -8.95 18.27
N ALA A 129 -2.31 -9.17 17.69
CA ALA A 129 -2.14 -10.00 16.49
C ALA A 129 -2.69 -11.42 16.65
N GLN A 130 -2.52 -12.06 17.82
CA GLN A 130 -3.11 -13.37 18.10
C GLN A 130 -4.65 -13.34 18.09
N ARG A 131 -5.28 -12.26 18.56
CA ARG A 131 -6.74 -12.09 18.51
C ARG A 131 -7.23 -11.89 17.10
N TRP A 132 -6.50 -11.10 16.31
CA TRP A 132 -6.73 -11.02 14.86
C TRP A 132 -6.62 -12.39 14.19
N SER A 133 -5.60 -13.18 14.50
CA SER A 133 -5.45 -14.51 13.88
C SER A 133 -6.36 -15.60 14.47
N GLY A 134 -7.06 -15.33 15.57
CA GLY A 134 -7.85 -16.33 16.29
C GLY A 134 -7.01 -17.42 16.96
N THR A 135 -5.73 -17.12 17.27
CA THR A 135 -4.79 -18.04 17.91
C THR A 135 -4.61 -17.78 19.41
N ASN A 136 -5.32 -16.78 19.96
CA ASN A 136 -5.38 -16.52 21.39
C ASN A 136 -6.19 -17.60 22.13
N SER A 137 -5.96 -17.72 23.44
CA SER A 137 -6.84 -18.50 24.30
C SER A 137 -8.27 -17.94 24.28
N PRO A 138 -9.31 -18.79 24.16
CA PRO A 138 -10.71 -18.36 24.03
C PRO A 138 -11.24 -17.63 25.28
N HIS A 139 -10.55 -17.71 26.41
CA HIS A 139 -10.94 -17.06 27.66
C HIS A 139 -10.16 -15.76 27.92
N VAL A 140 -9.45 -15.25 26.92
CA VAL A 140 -8.53 -14.11 27.08
C VAL A 140 -8.77 -13.05 26.01
N GLY A 141 -8.97 -11.81 26.45
CA GLY A 141 -8.96 -10.64 25.57
C GLY A 141 -10.19 -10.51 24.67
N ALA A 142 -11.37 -10.82 25.20
CA ALA A 142 -12.63 -10.80 24.45
C ALA A 142 -12.93 -9.47 23.75
N GLY A 143 -12.62 -8.32 24.36
CA GLY A 143 -12.84 -7.00 23.76
C GLY A 143 -12.08 -6.82 22.43
N ALA A 144 -10.76 -6.94 22.48
CA ALA A 144 -9.90 -6.85 21.28
C ALA A 144 -10.23 -7.91 20.22
N ALA A 145 -10.68 -9.10 20.61
CA ALA A 145 -11.15 -10.12 19.67
C ALA A 145 -12.44 -9.68 18.95
N VAL A 146 -13.41 -9.11 19.68
CA VAL A 146 -14.67 -8.58 19.11
C VAL A 146 -14.39 -7.43 18.13
N GLU A 147 -13.47 -6.54 18.45
CA GLU A 147 -13.06 -5.46 17.55
C GLU A 147 -12.36 -6.01 16.29
N ALA A 148 -11.43 -6.96 16.46
CA ALA A 148 -10.76 -7.63 15.34
C ALA A 148 -11.75 -8.33 14.41
N ASP A 149 -12.73 -9.06 14.96
CA ASP A 149 -13.77 -9.73 14.16
C ASP A 149 -14.70 -8.73 13.47
N THR A 150 -14.98 -7.58 14.09
CA THR A 150 -15.74 -6.49 13.45
C THR A 150 -14.98 -5.92 12.25
N LEU A 151 -13.68 -5.69 12.39
CA LEU A 151 -12.79 -5.24 11.31
C LEU A 151 -12.68 -6.28 10.18
N LYS A 152 -12.60 -7.58 10.49
CA LYS A 152 -12.68 -8.65 9.47
C LYS A 152 -14.02 -8.67 8.74
N GLY A 153 -15.12 -8.48 9.46
CA GLY A 153 -16.44 -8.34 8.85
C GLY A 153 -16.47 -7.18 7.85
N LEU A 154 -15.82 -6.06 8.19
CA LEU A 154 -15.66 -4.93 7.27
C LEU A 154 -14.78 -5.28 6.06
N PHE A 155 -13.69 -6.03 6.24
CA PHE A 155 -12.86 -6.53 5.12
C PHE A 155 -13.71 -7.31 4.11
N ILE A 156 -14.50 -8.28 4.60
CA ILE A 156 -15.34 -9.16 3.77
C ILE A 156 -16.36 -8.33 3.00
N LYS A 157 -16.94 -7.31 3.64
CA LYS A 157 -17.96 -6.45 3.03
C LYS A 157 -17.38 -5.45 2.04
N ASN A 158 -16.31 -4.75 2.41
CA ASN A 158 -15.70 -3.67 1.64
C ASN A 158 -14.22 -3.48 2.02
N GLN A 159 -13.33 -4.07 1.22
CA GLN A 159 -11.89 -4.00 1.45
C GLN A 159 -11.33 -2.57 1.37
N THR A 160 -11.89 -1.72 0.51
CA THR A 160 -11.44 -0.33 0.33
C THR A 160 -11.80 0.53 1.54
N GLU A 161 -12.99 0.31 2.11
CA GLU A 161 -13.42 0.99 3.33
C GLU A 161 -12.51 0.64 4.51
N LEU A 162 -12.20 -0.65 4.70
CA LEU A 162 -11.23 -1.05 5.72
C LEU A 162 -9.84 -0.45 5.47
N GLN A 163 -9.36 -0.40 4.22
CA GLN A 163 -8.06 0.22 3.90
C GLN A 163 -7.98 1.68 4.37
N LYS A 164 -9.08 2.42 4.21
CA LYS A 164 -9.16 3.82 4.61
C LYS A 164 -9.23 3.94 6.14
N LYS A 165 -10.13 3.18 6.77
CA LYS A 165 -10.44 3.26 8.21
C LYS A 165 -9.30 2.75 9.11
N LEU A 166 -8.68 1.61 8.79
CA LEU A 166 -7.70 0.98 9.66
C LEU A 166 -6.29 1.56 9.45
N LYS A 167 -5.61 1.90 10.56
CA LYS A 167 -4.17 2.20 10.62
C LYS A 167 -3.54 1.42 11.78
N LEU A 168 -2.29 1.01 11.60
CA LEU A 168 -1.55 0.33 12.66
C LEU A 168 -0.63 1.33 13.34
N VAL A 169 -0.48 1.23 14.66
CA VAL A 169 0.47 2.03 15.43
C VAL A 169 1.35 1.10 16.27
N VAL A 170 2.64 1.36 16.23
CA VAL A 170 3.66 0.64 17.01
C VAL A 170 4.14 1.60 18.08
N LEU A 171 3.88 1.26 19.34
CA LEU A 171 4.21 2.08 20.51
C LEU A 171 5.36 1.44 21.30
N GLY A 172 6.19 2.29 21.91
CA GLY A 172 7.26 1.86 22.81
C GLY A 172 8.23 0.86 22.16
N ASP A 173 8.52 -0.22 22.88
CA ASP A 173 9.44 -1.28 22.45
C ASP A 173 8.78 -2.36 21.56
N GLN A 174 7.50 -2.19 21.20
CA GLN A 174 6.80 -3.16 20.39
C GLN A 174 7.39 -3.25 18.98
N SER A 175 7.33 -4.45 18.40
CA SER A 175 7.97 -4.72 17.12
C SER A 175 6.94 -4.78 15.99
N PRO A 176 7.15 -4.09 14.84
CA PRO A 176 6.28 -4.24 13.68
C PRO A 176 6.30 -5.67 13.11
N ARG A 177 7.27 -6.51 13.51
CA ARG A 177 7.31 -7.93 13.12
C ARG A 177 6.15 -8.75 13.67
N CYS A 178 5.38 -8.23 14.63
CA CYS A 178 4.19 -8.90 15.12
C CYS A 178 2.96 -8.68 14.23
N ILE A 179 3.03 -7.81 13.22
CA ILE A 179 1.94 -7.57 12.26
C ILE A 179 1.72 -8.86 11.45
N PRO A 180 0.51 -9.46 11.47
CA PRO A 180 0.18 -10.61 10.66
C PRO A 180 0.34 -10.36 9.15
N GLU A 181 0.68 -11.41 8.38
CA GLU A 181 0.91 -11.29 6.93
C GLU A 181 -0.33 -10.76 6.18
N ASP A 182 -1.53 -11.16 6.60
CA ASP A 182 -2.80 -10.69 6.03
C ASP A 182 -3.13 -9.23 6.38
N MET A 183 -2.37 -8.63 7.30
CA MET A 183 -2.41 -7.20 7.64
C MET A 183 -1.27 -6.39 6.99
N ALA A 184 -0.35 -7.02 6.24
CA ALA A 184 0.81 -6.34 5.65
C ALA A 184 0.46 -5.19 4.68
N ARG A 185 -0.78 -5.17 4.17
CA ARG A 185 -1.32 -4.09 3.32
C ARG A 185 -1.59 -2.77 4.07
N PHE A 186 -1.64 -2.77 5.39
CA PHE A 186 -1.92 -1.58 6.18
C PHE A 186 -0.62 -0.84 6.52
N THR A 187 -0.64 0.48 6.33
CA THR A 187 0.44 1.34 6.81
C THR A 187 0.49 1.30 8.33
N TYR A 188 1.70 1.18 8.87
CA TYR A 188 1.96 1.32 10.29
C TYR A 188 2.78 2.58 10.57
N PHE A 189 2.52 3.18 11.73
CA PHE A 189 3.24 4.36 12.22
C PHE A 189 3.99 3.97 13.49
N LYS A 190 5.26 4.35 13.59
CA LYS A 190 6.03 4.20 14.83
C LYS A 190 5.88 5.49 15.60
N ILE A 191 5.29 5.41 16.79
CA ILE A 191 4.99 6.58 17.60
C ILE A 191 5.75 6.47 18.91
N ASP A 192 6.39 7.58 19.26
CA ASP A 192 7.02 7.82 20.55
C ASP A 192 6.22 8.94 21.23
N VAL A 193 5.56 8.62 22.34
CA VAL A 193 4.67 9.56 23.04
C VAL A 193 5.43 10.74 23.64
N ASP A 194 6.74 10.59 23.88
CA ASP A 194 7.62 11.65 24.39
C ASP A 194 8.16 12.54 23.27
N ASN A 195 7.95 12.17 22.00
CA ASN A 195 8.42 12.90 20.84
C ASN A 195 7.28 13.22 19.86
N LEU A 196 6.78 14.44 19.92
CA LEU A 196 5.66 14.92 19.08
C LEU A 196 5.95 14.82 17.58
N ASP A 197 7.20 14.93 17.15
CA ASP A 197 7.55 14.82 15.73
C ASP A 197 7.22 13.43 15.17
N SER A 198 7.19 12.40 16.04
CA SER A 198 6.81 11.04 15.64
C SER A 198 5.34 10.94 15.20
N PHE A 199 4.48 11.88 15.60
CA PHE A 199 3.07 11.90 15.23
C PHE A 199 2.79 12.51 13.86
N GLU A 200 3.74 13.23 13.25
CA GLU A 200 3.48 14.04 12.05
C GLU A 200 2.90 13.19 10.90
N ASP A 201 3.52 12.06 10.58
CA ASP A 201 3.06 11.14 9.53
C ASP A 201 1.64 10.62 9.80
N LEU A 202 1.34 10.28 11.05
CA LEU A 202 0.03 9.80 11.46
C LEU A 202 -1.02 10.91 11.32
N LEU A 203 -0.73 12.09 11.87
CA LEU A 203 -1.64 13.24 11.83
C LEU A 203 -1.94 13.65 10.39
N ARG A 204 -0.92 13.79 9.54
CA ARG A 204 -1.09 14.08 8.12
C ARG A 204 -1.96 13.06 7.41
N THR A 205 -1.81 11.77 7.76
CA THR A 205 -2.64 10.70 7.21
C THR A 205 -4.10 10.80 7.67
N LEU A 206 -4.35 11.11 8.94
CA LEU A 206 -5.70 11.22 9.49
C LEU A 206 -6.42 12.48 8.99
N THR A 207 -5.70 13.59 8.87
CA THR A 207 -6.24 14.89 8.47
C THR A 207 -6.17 15.15 6.96
N SER A 208 -5.64 14.20 6.18
CA SER A 208 -5.46 14.31 4.73
C SER A 208 -4.58 15.51 4.30
N GLN A 209 -3.48 15.75 5.02
CA GLN A 209 -2.54 16.86 4.80
C GLN A 209 -1.18 16.32 4.29
N PRO A 210 -1.07 15.90 3.02
CA PRO A 210 0.16 15.31 2.48
C PRO A 210 1.34 16.30 2.56
N TYR A 211 2.56 15.79 2.65
CA TYR A 211 3.78 16.63 2.62
C TYR A 211 3.93 17.39 1.30
N TYR A 212 3.59 16.73 0.20
CA TYR A 212 3.75 17.24 -1.14
C TYR A 212 2.40 17.21 -1.84
N GLU A 213 1.89 18.38 -2.20
CA GLU A 213 0.72 18.48 -3.07
C GLU A 213 1.12 18.12 -4.50
N LYS A 214 0.28 17.34 -5.16
CA LYS A 214 0.51 16.98 -6.55
C LYS A 214 0.29 18.23 -7.40
N PRO A 215 1.28 18.71 -8.18
CA PRO A 215 1.09 19.87 -9.04
C PRO A 215 0.10 19.53 -10.15
N ASP A 216 -0.50 20.57 -10.72
CA ASP A 216 -1.37 20.44 -11.88
C ASP A 216 -0.66 19.75 -13.05
N LEU A 217 -1.42 18.96 -13.80
CA LEU A 217 -0.93 18.32 -15.00
C LEU A 217 -0.57 19.39 -16.05
N GLY A 218 0.68 19.38 -16.49
CA GLY A 218 1.11 20.17 -17.64
C GLY A 218 0.54 19.63 -18.95
N GLU A 219 0.66 20.43 -20.01
CA GLU A 219 0.27 20.00 -21.35
C GLU A 219 1.21 18.88 -21.85
N VAL A 220 0.62 17.85 -22.49
CA VAL A 220 1.41 16.79 -23.13
C VAL A 220 2.12 17.39 -24.35
N PRO A 221 3.46 17.41 -24.41
CA PRO A 221 4.16 17.98 -25.55
C PRO A 221 3.89 17.16 -26.81
N ILE A 222 3.52 17.83 -27.90
CA ILE A 222 3.46 17.20 -29.22
C ILE A 222 4.88 17.00 -29.71
N LEU A 223 5.40 15.78 -29.56
CA LEU A 223 6.72 15.43 -30.07
C LEU A 223 6.60 15.11 -31.58
N PRO A 224 7.28 15.87 -32.47
CA PRO A 224 7.29 15.56 -33.88
C PRO A 224 8.01 14.21 -34.11
N PRO A 225 7.62 13.43 -35.14
CA PRO A 225 8.34 12.21 -35.47
C PRO A 225 9.82 12.52 -35.74
N ALA A 226 10.74 11.86 -35.02
CA ALA A 226 12.19 12.06 -35.20
C ALA A 226 12.66 11.75 -36.63
N ILE A 227 11.90 10.95 -37.38
CA ILE A 227 12.14 10.59 -38.76
C ILE A 227 10.80 10.62 -39.52
N ARG A 228 10.57 11.66 -40.35
CA ARG A 228 9.71 11.52 -41.54
C ARG A 228 10.58 11.05 -42.71
N GLN A 229 11.17 9.87 -42.60
CA GLN A 229 11.26 9.09 -43.82
C GLN A 229 9.83 8.64 -44.06
N SER A 230 9.18 9.30 -45.02
CA SER A 230 8.24 8.52 -45.80
C SER A 230 9.03 7.29 -46.19
N PHE A 231 8.65 6.13 -45.64
CA PHE A 231 8.73 4.95 -46.47
C PHE A 231 7.85 5.33 -47.65
N LYS A 232 8.43 6.00 -48.67
CA LYS A 232 8.02 5.80 -50.04
C LYS A 232 8.05 4.30 -50.10
N LYS A 233 6.87 3.67 -49.94
CA LYS A 233 6.68 2.30 -50.30
C LYS A 233 7.15 2.33 -51.74
N LYS A 234 8.40 1.91 -51.95
CA LYS A 234 8.90 1.68 -53.28
C LYS A 234 7.93 0.59 -53.71
N ALA A 235 6.93 0.97 -54.50
CA ALA A 235 6.15 0.03 -55.28
C ALA A 235 7.14 -0.55 -56.29
N ALA A 236 8.03 -1.39 -55.78
CA ALA A 236 9.13 -2.09 -56.44
C ALA A 236 9.90 -2.81 -55.34
N ARG A 237 9.27 -3.85 -54.79
CA ARG A 237 9.89 -5.17 -54.62
C ARG A 237 8.79 -6.15 -54.26
N THR A 238 8.16 -6.68 -55.29
CA THR A 238 7.78 -8.09 -55.38
C THR A 238 9.04 -8.89 -55.02
N ALA A 239 9.28 -9.10 -53.74
CA ALA A 239 10.36 -9.93 -53.21
C ALA A 239 9.70 -11.15 -52.57
N THR A 240 9.14 -12.00 -53.42
CA THR A 240 8.72 -13.37 -53.09
C THR A 240 8.91 -14.30 -54.30
N HIS A 241 9.86 -14.01 -55.20
CA HIS A 241 10.11 -14.89 -56.35
C HIS A 241 11.58 -15.05 -56.80
N ASP A 242 12.52 -14.20 -56.35
CA ASP A 242 13.95 -14.33 -56.73
C ASP A 242 14.76 -15.16 -55.70
N ASP A 243 14.54 -14.99 -54.40
CA ASP A 243 15.33 -15.69 -53.38
C ASP A 243 15.07 -17.21 -53.34
N LEU A 244 13.88 -17.65 -53.75
CA LEU A 244 13.54 -19.08 -53.89
C LEU A 244 14.15 -19.69 -55.16
N ALA A 245 14.29 -18.91 -56.25
CA ALA A 245 14.91 -19.36 -57.49
C ALA A 245 16.42 -19.59 -57.32
N ASP A 246 17.09 -18.76 -56.53
CA ASP A 246 18.50 -18.96 -56.16
C ASP A 246 18.68 -20.19 -55.24
N TYR A 247 17.74 -20.46 -54.35
CA TYR A 247 17.78 -21.65 -53.48
C TYR A 247 17.61 -22.95 -54.26
N ASP A 248 16.65 -23.01 -55.19
CA ASP A 248 16.41 -24.19 -56.02
C ASP A 248 17.56 -24.42 -57.04
N ALA A 249 18.13 -23.35 -57.61
CA ALA A 249 19.30 -23.45 -58.48
C ALA A 249 20.52 -24.04 -57.76
N VAL A 250 20.80 -23.60 -56.52
CA VAL A 250 21.89 -24.16 -55.70
C VAL A 250 21.63 -25.64 -55.37
N ARG A 251 20.38 -26.04 -55.12
CA ARG A 251 20.03 -27.46 -54.89
C ARG A 251 20.20 -28.32 -56.14
N GLU A 252 19.82 -27.82 -57.31
CA GLU A 252 20.02 -28.53 -58.58
C GLU A 252 21.51 -28.65 -58.95
N GLU A 253 22.33 -27.62 -58.70
CA GLU A 253 23.78 -27.68 -58.89
C GLU A 253 24.42 -28.74 -57.97
N ILE A 254 24.01 -28.81 -56.70
CA ILE A 254 24.47 -29.87 -55.78
C ILE A 254 24.09 -31.25 -56.32
N ALA A 255 22.84 -31.46 -56.74
CA ALA A 255 22.36 -32.76 -57.23
C ALA A 255 23.10 -33.21 -58.51
N THR A 256 23.33 -32.30 -59.45
CA THR A 256 24.07 -32.60 -60.69
C THR A 256 25.53 -32.93 -60.42
N LEU A 257 26.20 -32.18 -59.55
CA LEU A 257 27.58 -32.44 -59.15
C LEU A 257 27.70 -33.78 -58.42
N GLU A 258 26.77 -34.12 -57.53
CA GLU A 258 26.73 -35.43 -56.85
C GLU A 258 26.52 -36.59 -57.84
N MET A 259 25.59 -36.46 -58.78
CA MET A 259 25.38 -37.46 -59.84
C MET A 259 26.59 -37.61 -60.75
N SER A 260 27.33 -36.52 -61.01
CA SER A 260 28.56 -36.54 -61.82
C SER A 260 29.72 -37.26 -61.11
N GLN A 261 29.80 -37.15 -59.78
CA GLN A 261 30.80 -37.84 -58.96
C GLN A 261 30.47 -39.32 -58.78
N HIS A 262 29.19 -39.69 -58.66
CA HIS A 262 28.77 -41.08 -58.47
C HIS A 262 29.13 -42.01 -59.63
N ARG A 263 29.33 -41.46 -60.85
CA ARG A 263 29.75 -42.22 -62.04
C ARG A 263 31.27 -42.37 -62.18
N ARG A 264 32.07 -41.77 -61.30
CA ARG A 264 33.54 -41.82 -61.35
C ARG A 264 34.09 -42.81 -60.31
N LYS A 265 35.09 -43.61 -60.70
CA LYS A 265 35.78 -44.55 -59.78
C LYS A 265 36.68 -43.84 -58.75
N ILE A 266 37.10 -42.60 -59.03
CA ILE A 266 37.89 -41.76 -58.12
C ILE A 266 37.23 -40.37 -58.12
N PRO A 267 36.76 -39.87 -56.95
CA PRO A 267 36.14 -38.56 -56.86
C PRO A 267 37.12 -37.41 -57.16
N SER A 268 36.62 -36.34 -57.78
CA SER A 268 37.39 -35.11 -58.04
C SER A 268 37.40 -34.21 -56.80
N VAL A 269 38.61 -33.87 -56.33
CA VAL A 269 38.82 -33.01 -55.15
C VAL A 269 38.20 -31.61 -55.35
N GLU A 270 38.32 -31.05 -56.55
CA GLU A 270 37.75 -29.73 -56.89
C GLU A 270 36.22 -29.72 -56.79
N VAL A 271 35.58 -30.80 -57.26
CA VAL A 271 34.11 -30.94 -57.16
C VAL A 271 33.68 -31.17 -55.71
N GLN A 272 34.47 -31.89 -54.90
CA GLN A 272 34.19 -32.08 -53.48
C GLN A 272 34.25 -30.76 -52.70
N GLN A 273 35.27 -29.93 -52.95
CA GLN A 273 35.39 -28.60 -52.35
C GLN A 273 34.22 -27.69 -52.77
N ARG A 274 33.82 -27.74 -54.05
CA ARG A 274 32.67 -26.98 -54.54
C ARG A 274 31.36 -27.40 -53.87
N LEU A 275 31.13 -28.70 -53.68
CA LEU A 275 29.96 -29.23 -52.97
C LEU A 275 29.91 -28.78 -51.51
N GLU A 276 31.06 -28.72 -50.83
CA GLU A 276 31.14 -28.26 -49.44
C GLU A 276 30.75 -26.79 -49.30
N VAL A 277 31.25 -25.93 -50.19
CA VAL A 277 30.89 -24.50 -50.21
C VAL A 277 29.40 -24.32 -50.51
N LEU A 278 28.85 -25.02 -51.50
CA LEU A 278 27.43 -24.88 -51.87
C LEU A 278 26.50 -25.33 -50.74
N ARG A 279 26.84 -26.39 -50.00
CA ARG A 279 26.08 -26.84 -48.83
C ARG A 279 26.13 -25.82 -47.68
N ALA A 280 27.29 -25.20 -47.46
CA ALA A 280 27.42 -24.16 -46.45
C ALA A 280 26.57 -22.92 -46.79
N VAL A 281 26.53 -22.52 -48.06
CA VAL A 281 25.66 -21.44 -48.55
C VAL A 281 24.19 -21.80 -48.36
N LEU A 282 23.77 -23.01 -48.72
CA LEU A 282 22.39 -23.47 -48.55
C LEU A 282 21.94 -23.46 -47.07
N ASN A 283 22.81 -23.91 -46.15
CA ASN A 283 22.53 -23.87 -44.72
C ASN A 283 22.44 -22.44 -44.17
N ALA A 284 23.27 -21.52 -44.66
CA ALA A 284 23.23 -20.11 -44.28
C ALA A 284 21.96 -19.41 -44.81
N MET A 285 21.42 -19.83 -45.95
CA MET A 285 20.16 -19.30 -46.51
C MET A 285 18.91 -19.82 -45.79
N SER A 286 19.00 -20.94 -45.05
CA SER A 286 17.86 -21.57 -44.35
C SER A 286 17.70 -21.13 -42.88
N ASN A 287 18.63 -20.35 -42.32
CA ASN A 287 18.60 -19.80 -40.94
C ASN A 287 18.26 -18.30 -40.95
#